data_AF-A0A2M9JW34-F1
#
_entry.id   AF-A0A2M9JW34-F1
#
_cell.length_a   1.000
_cell.length_b   1.000
_cell.length_c   1.000
_cell.angle_alpha   90.00
_cell.angle_beta   90.00
_cell.angle_gamma   90.00
#
_symmetry.space_group_name_H-M   'P 1'
#
loop_
_entity.id
_entity.type
_entity.pdbx_description
1 polymer ?
#
loop_
_entity_poly.entity_id
_entity_poly.type
_entity_poly.pdbx_seq_one_letter_code
_entity_poly.pdbx_strand_id
1 'polypeptide(L)'
;MSADSGLASADKLLGLAKDLKGISPDHMNMVTLPVSYDAQDAGRVLPLTKASHQVWQALRDDRPIPKSATENSVAARTDTPVSAGA
;
A
#
# COMPACT_ATOMS: atom_id res chain seq x y z
N MET A 1 -9.15 -2.55 -22.26
CA MET A 1 -9.00 -2.83 -20.83
C MET A 1 -8.77 -4.32 -20.70
N SER A 2 -7.55 -4.78 -20.48
CA SER A 2 -7.31 -6.21 -20.27
C SER A 2 -7.03 -6.41 -18.80
N ALA A 3 -8.03 -6.89 -18.06
CA ALA A 3 -7.74 -7.63 -16.85
C ALA A 3 -6.95 -8.89 -17.27
N ASP A 4 -6.00 -9.30 -16.44
CA ASP A 4 -5.30 -10.58 -16.60
C ASP A 4 -6.32 -11.72 -16.71
N SER A 5 -6.16 -12.65 -17.64
CA SER A 5 -7.16 -13.69 -17.93
C SER A 5 -7.49 -14.59 -16.72
N GLY A 6 -6.62 -14.64 -15.69
CA GLY A 6 -6.89 -15.31 -14.41
C GLY A 6 -7.78 -14.51 -13.44
N LEU A 7 -7.82 -13.17 -13.58
CA LEU A 7 -8.66 -12.21 -12.84
C LEU A 7 -9.87 -11.71 -13.66
N ALA A 8 -9.89 -11.97 -14.97
CA ALA A 8 -10.81 -11.37 -15.94
C ALA A 8 -12.19 -12.05 -16.06
N SER A 9 -12.53 -13.06 -15.26
CA SER A 9 -13.92 -13.53 -15.29
C SER A 9 -14.81 -12.50 -14.59
N ALA A 10 -15.84 -12.03 -15.29
CA ALA A 10 -16.80 -11.07 -14.74
C ALA A 10 -17.39 -11.56 -13.40
N ASP A 11 -17.53 -12.87 -13.23
CA ASP A 11 -17.99 -13.50 -11.99
C ASP A 11 -17.04 -13.28 -10.80
N LYS A 12 -15.71 -13.33 -11.00
CA LYS A 12 -14.74 -13.06 -9.92
C LYS A 12 -14.78 -11.61 -9.48
N LEU A 13 -14.91 -10.68 -10.43
CA LEU A 13 -15.06 -9.25 -10.13
C LEU A 13 -16.37 -8.96 -9.39
N LEU A 14 -17.47 -9.60 -9.80
CA LEU A 14 -18.76 -9.48 -9.11
C LEU A 14 -18.73 -10.10 -7.71
N GLY A 15 -18.03 -11.22 -7.53
CA GLY A 15 -17.78 -11.84 -6.22
C GLY A 15 -17.04 -10.89 -5.29
N LEU A 16 -15.89 -10.35 -5.74
CA LEU A 16 -15.13 -9.37 -4.98
C LEU A 16 -15.97 -8.13 -4.62
N ALA A 17 -16.77 -7.60 -5.55
CA ALA A 17 -17.64 -6.46 -5.28
C ALA A 17 -18.70 -6.74 -4.21
N LYS A 18 -19.25 -7.97 -4.18
CA LYS A 18 -20.19 -8.40 -3.13
C LYS A 18 -19.51 -8.52 -1.78
N ASP A 19 -18.30 -9.07 -1.74
CA ASP A 19 -17.52 -9.21 -0.50
C ASP A 19 -17.17 -7.83 0.09
N LEU A 20 -16.72 -6.89 -0.76
CA LEU A 20 -16.41 -5.52 -0.35
C LEU A 20 -17.64 -4.71 0.07
N LYS A 21 -18.83 -4.98 -0.49
CA LYS A 21 -20.07 -4.28 -0.12
C LYS A 21 -20.40 -4.41 1.37
N GLY A 22 -19.97 -5.50 2.02
CA GLY A 22 -20.16 -5.72 3.46
C GLY A 22 -19.18 -4.97 4.36
N ILE A 23 -18.14 -4.35 3.81
CA ILE A 23 -17.07 -3.70 4.57
C ILE A 23 -17.24 -2.20 4.47
N SER A 24 -17.60 -1.55 5.58
CA SER A 24 -17.65 -0.08 5.61
C SER A 24 -16.24 0.53 5.53
N PRO A 25 -16.09 1.77 5.04
CA PRO A 25 -14.80 2.46 5.03
C PRO A 25 -14.13 2.53 6.41
N ASP A 26 -14.91 2.67 7.48
CA ASP A 26 -14.39 2.72 8.86
C ASP A 26 -13.81 1.38 9.34
N HIS A 27 -14.17 0.28 8.68
CA HIS A 27 -13.60 -1.06 8.89
C HIS A 27 -12.48 -1.40 7.90
N MET A 28 -12.06 -0.44 7.06
CA MET A 28 -11.02 -0.64 6.07
C MET A 28 -9.74 0.09 6.51
N ASN A 29 -8.64 -0.64 6.62
CA ASN A 29 -7.34 -0.05 6.91
C ASN A 29 -6.53 0.12 5.62
N MET A 30 -6.23 1.36 5.26
CA MET A 30 -5.40 1.70 4.10
C MET A 30 -3.95 1.89 4.54
N VAL A 31 -3.02 1.18 3.90
CA VAL A 31 -1.59 1.29 4.17
C VAL A 31 -0.85 1.69 2.89
N THR A 32 -0.02 2.72 2.98
CA THR A 32 0.94 3.05 1.93
C THR A 32 2.19 2.21 2.09
N LEU A 33 2.75 1.71 0.98
CA LEU A 33 3.99 0.93 1.04
C LEU A 33 5.10 1.74 1.73
N PRO A 34 5.88 1.13 2.64
CA PRO A 34 6.97 1.82 3.32
C PRO A 34 8.10 2.15 2.34
N VAL A 35 8.32 3.43 2.08
CA VAL A 35 9.32 3.91 1.12
C VAL A 35 10.12 5.10 1.64
N SER A 36 11.26 5.34 1.00
CA SER A 36 12.12 6.51 1.13
C SER A 36 12.40 7.11 -0.24
N TYR A 37 12.88 8.34 -0.32
CA TYR A 37 13.36 8.90 -1.59
C TYR A 37 14.74 8.34 -1.94
N ASP A 38 14.96 8.13 -3.25
CA ASP A 38 16.30 7.78 -3.75
C ASP A 38 17.22 9.01 -3.61
N ALA A 39 18.37 8.83 -2.97
CA ALA A 39 19.34 9.91 -2.78
C ALA A 39 19.97 10.40 -4.09
N GLN A 40 19.94 9.58 -5.14
CA GLN A 40 20.47 9.93 -6.47
C GLN A 40 19.40 10.48 -7.41
N ASP A 41 18.12 10.30 -7.09
CA ASP A 41 16.99 10.75 -7.93
C ASP A 41 15.74 10.99 -7.08
N ALA A 42 15.46 12.26 -6.75
CA ALA A 42 14.30 12.64 -5.94
C ALA A 42 12.94 12.33 -6.62
N GLY A 43 12.92 12.05 -7.92
CA GLY A 43 11.73 11.58 -8.64
C GLY A 43 11.42 10.10 -8.42
N ARG A 44 12.26 9.37 -7.67
CA ARG A 44 12.14 7.93 -7.41
C ARG A 44 11.98 7.64 -5.92
N VAL A 45 11.23 6.57 -5.64
CA VAL A 45 11.07 6.02 -4.30
C VAL A 45 11.69 4.63 -4.21
N LEU A 46 12.31 4.35 -3.07
CA LEU A 46 12.92 3.06 -2.73
C LEU A 46 12.19 2.43 -1.55
N PRO A 47 11.84 1.13 -1.60
CA PRO A 47 11.24 0.44 -0.46
C PRO A 47 12.14 0.43 0.76
N LEU A 48 11.56 0.63 1.94
CA LEU A 48 12.23 0.34 3.21
C LEU A 48 12.17 -1.16 3.46
N THR A 49 13.16 -1.92 2.97
CA THR A 49 13.12 -3.39 2.86
C THR A 49 12.59 -4.11 4.10
N LYS A 50 13.11 -3.79 5.29
CA LYS A 50 12.67 -4.41 6.56
C LYS A 50 11.20 -4.13 6.86
N ALA A 51 10.79 -2.87 6.71
CA ALA A 51 9.42 -2.42 6.99
C ALA A 51 8.44 -3.02 5.96
N SER A 52 8.81 -3.02 4.68
CA SER A 52 8.02 -3.65 3.62
C SER A 52 7.87 -5.16 3.85
N HIS A 53 8.92 -5.86 4.30
CA HIS A 53 8.81 -7.26 4.70
C HIS A 53 7.83 -7.49 5.84
N GLN A 54 7.80 -6.61 6.84
CA GLN A 54 6.83 -6.70 7.94
C GLN A 54 5.39 -6.53 7.44
N VAL A 55 5.13 -5.60 6.52
CA VAL A 55 3.81 -5.45 5.88
C VAL A 55 3.41 -6.73 5.16
N TRP A 56 4.28 -7.25 4.28
CA TRP A 56 3.97 -8.45 3.50
C TRP A 56 3.81 -9.69 4.37
N GLN A 57 4.57 -9.81 5.46
CA GLN A 57 4.41 -10.90 6.41
C GLN A 57 3.09 -10.82 7.17
N ALA A 58 2.71 -9.64 7.65
CA ALA A 58 1.44 -9.44 8.33
C ALA A 58 0.24 -9.80 7.42
N LEU A 59 0.27 -9.35 6.16
CA LEU A 59 -0.78 -9.68 5.18
C LEU A 59 -0.84 -11.18 4.86
N ARG A 60 0.32 -11.84 4.70
CA ARG A 60 0.38 -13.29 4.43
C ARG A 60 -0.12 -14.13 5.60
N ASP A 61 0.15 -13.67 6.82
CA ASP A 61 -0.20 -14.39 8.04
C ASP A 61 -1.60 -14.01 8.58
N ASP A 62 -2.34 -13.15 7.86
CA ASP A 62 -3.63 -12.58 8.28
C ASP A 62 -3.58 -11.94 9.69
N ARG A 63 -2.58 -11.08 9.91
CA ARG A 63 -2.36 -10.38 11.18
C ARG A 63 -2.36 -8.87 11.01
N PRO A 64 -2.67 -8.10 12.07
CA PRO A 64 -2.53 -6.65 12.05
C PRO A 64 -1.10 -6.23 11.67
N ILE A 65 -0.99 -5.20 10.82
CA ILE A 65 0.29 -4.61 10.45
C ILE A 65 0.86 -3.87 11.67
N PRO A 66 2.10 -4.16 12.10
CA PRO A 66 2.70 -3.47 13.24
C PRO A 66 2.99 -2.01 12.90
N LYS A 67 2.77 -1.08 13.84
CA LYS A 67 3.00 0.36 13.64
C LYS A 67 4.43 0.69 13.18
N SER A 68 5.42 -0.05 13.69
CA SER A 68 6.83 0.08 13.30
C SER A 68 7.08 -0.12 11.80
N ALA A 69 6.19 -0.82 11.09
CA ALA A 69 6.31 -1.07 9.66
C ALA A 69 5.97 0.16 8.81
N THR A 70 5.35 1.21 9.36
CA THR A 70 4.97 2.40 8.59
C THR A 70 5.57 3.69 9.12
N GLU A 71 5.91 3.76 10.42
CA GLU A 71 6.43 4.96 11.11
C GLU A 71 7.57 5.68 10.39
N ASN A 72 8.50 4.93 9.79
CA ASN A 72 9.67 5.51 9.12
C ASN A 72 9.46 5.79 7.62
N SER A 73 8.29 5.50 7.07
CA SER A 73 7.98 5.79 5.66
C SER A 73 7.81 7.29 5.44
N VAL A 74 8.17 7.79 4.25
CA VAL A 74 7.90 9.19 3.85
C VAL A 74 6.42 9.56 3.98
N ALA A 75 5.52 8.61 3.69
CA ALA A 75 4.08 8.80 3.83
C ALA A 75 3.64 9.06 5.29
N ALA A 76 4.33 8.46 6.26
CA ALA A 76 4.04 8.68 7.68
C ALA A 76 4.67 9.97 8.21
N ARG A 77 5.79 10.41 7.63
CA ARG A 77 6.48 11.64 8.03
C ARG A 77 5.95 12.90 7.37
N THR A 78 5.05 12.78 6.39
CA THR A 78 4.59 13.88 5.52
C THR A 78 5.74 14.59 4.78
N ASP A 79 6.86 13.89 4.61
CA ASP A 79 8.06 14.42 3.97
C ASP A 79 7.80 14.60 2.47
N THR A 80 7.96 15.82 1.95
CA THR A 80 7.83 16.13 0.53
C THR A 80 9.14 16.75 0.03
N PRO A 81 9.82 16.18 -0.98
CA PRO A 81 11.07 16.71 -1.54
C PRO A 81 10.81 17.78 -2.59
N VAL A 82 9.55 17.93 -3.02
CA VAL A 82 9.13 18.96 -3.96
C VAL A 82 8.85 20.22 -3.15
N SER A 83 9.69 21.25 -3.30
CA SER A 83 9.31 22.61 -2.91
C SER A 83 8.08 22.98 -3.73
N ALA A 84 6.95 23.28 -3.07
CA ALA A 84 5.84 23.95 -3.75
C ALA A 84 6.41 25.25 -4.33
N GLY A 85 6.58 25.30 -5.64
CA GLY A 85 6.99 26.52 -6.33
C GLY A 85 5.93 27.60 -6.12
N ALA A 86 6.36 28.76 -5.64
CA ALA A 86 5.58 29.99 -5.62
C ALA A 86 5.52 30.61 -7.02
#